data_AF-A0A8T3PZA5-F1
#
_entry.id   AF-A0A8T3PZA5-F1
#
_cell.length_a   1.000
_cell.length_b   1.000
_cell.length_c   1.000
_cell.angle_alpha   90.00
_cell.angle_beta   90.00
_cell.angle_gamma   90.00
#
_symmetry.space_group_name_H-M   'P 1'
#
loop_
_entity.id
_entity.type
_entity.pdbx_description
1 polymer ?
#
loop_
_entity_poly.entity_id
_entity_poly.type
_entity_poly.pdbx_seq_one_letter_code
_entity_poly.pdbx_strand_id
1 'polypeptide(L)'
;MSFDSLGQLNWLAVIVGALIYFLLGALWYAPAFLGRRWQRSIGWDPEKTLPQMKPTTYAIPALAYLVMAVAVGLLASATGTDTLVEGIVLGLTVGIGLSLMHTMVDATFDPNKPEPS
;
A
#
# COMPACT_ATOMS: atom_id res chain seq x y z
N MET A 1 15.27 -16.07 -14.72
CA MET A 1 13.82 -15.92 -14.45
C MET A 1 13.17 -15.57 -15.78
N SER A 2 12.43 -16.50 -16.37
CA SER A 2 11.67 -16.27 -17.61
C SER A 2 10.34 -15.57 -17.26
N PHE A 3 9.71 -14.89 -18.22
CA PHE A 3 8.37 -14.30 -18.05
C PHE A 3 7.29 -15.34 -17.68
N ASP A 4 7.62 -16.63 -17.77
CA ASP A 4 6.77 -17.76 -17.36
C ASP A 4 6.21 -17.60 -15.94
N SER A 5 6.96 -17.00 -15.02
CA SER A 5 6.49 -16.77 -13.63
C SER A 5 5.26 -15.87 -13.57
N LEU A 6 5.12 -14.89 -14.49
CA LEU A 6 3.91 -14.06 -14.59
C LEU A 6 2.72 -14.83 -15.18
N GLY A 7 2.99 -15.76 -16.09
CA GLY A 7 1.97 -16.63 -16.70
C GLY A 7 1.39 -17.65 -15.72
N GLN A 8 2.15 -18.02 -14.69
CA GLN A 8 1.75 -18.99 -13.66
C GLN A 8 0.98 -18.36 -12.49
N LEU A 9 0.93 -17.03 -12.40
CA LEU A 9 0.17 -16.36 -11.35
C LEU A 9 -1.34 -16.57 -11.51
N ASN A 10 -2.00 -16.80 -10.39
CA ASN A 10 -3.45 -16.70 -10.33
C ASN A 10 -3.87 -15.22 -10.42
N TRP A 11 -4.11 -14.75 -11.64
CA TRP A 11 -4.48 -13.36 -11.91
C TRP A 11 -5.77 -12.92 -11.23
N LEU A 12 -6.71 -13.84 -10.99
CA LEU A 12 -7.90 -13.54 -10.20
C LEU A 12 -7.53 -13.19 -8.75
N ALA A 13 -6.66 -13.99 -8.13
CA ALA A 13 -6.17 -13.71 -6.78
C ALA A 13 -5.39 -12.39 -6.72
N VAL A 14 -4.58 -12.08 -7.74
CA VAL A 14 -3.85 -10.80 -7.84
C VAL A 14 -4.82 -9.62 -7.90
N ILE A 15 -5.83 -9.67 -8.76
CA ILE A 15 -6.82 -8.58 -8.90
C ILE A 15 -7.62 -8.41 -7.60
N VAL A 16 -8.08 -9.51 -7.00
CA VAL A 16 -8.81 -9.47 -5.72
C VAL A 16 -7.91 -8.91 -4.61
N GLY A 17 -6.66 -9.34 -4.53
CA GLY A 17 -5.68 -8.83 -3.57
C GLY A 17 -5.41 -7.34 -3.75
N ALA A 18 -5.25 -6.88 -5.00
CA ALA A 18 -5.09 -5.47 -5.32
C ALA A 18 -6.31 -4.63 -4.90
N LEU A 19 -7.53 -5.13 -5.14
CA LEU A 19 -8.77 -4.46 -4.72
C LEU A 19 -8.88 -4.37 -3.20
N ILE A 20 -8.64 -5.48 -2.49
CA ILE A 20 -8.65 -5.49 -1.01
C ILE A 20 -7.62 -4.49 -0.48
N TYR A 21 -6.41 -4.51 -1.04
CA TYR A 21 -5.34 -3.63 -0.57
C TYR A 21 -5.65 -2.15 -0.87
N PHE A 22 -6.17 -1.84 -2.06
CA PHE A 22 -6.64 -0.49 -2.40
C PHE A 22 -7.73 0.00 -1.46
N LEU A 23 -8.71 -0.85 -1.14
CA LEU A 23 -9.80 -0.51 -0.21
C LEU A 23 -9.29 -0.30 1.22
N LEU A 24 -8.33 -1.11 1.69
CA LEU A 24 -7.65 -0.89 2.97
C LEU A 24 -6.88 0.44 2.98
N GLY A 25 -6.23 0.79 1.88
CA GLY A 25 -5.61 2.09 1.68
C GLY A 25 -6.63 3.23 1.76
N ALA A 26 -7.76 3.11 1.05
CA ALA A 26 -8.82 4.10 1.10
C ALA A 26 -9.40 4.25 2.53
N LEU A 27 -9.55 3.14 3.26
CA LEU A 27 -9.98 3.12 4.65
C LEU A 27 -8.98 3.82 5.57
N TRP A 28 -7.68 3.67 5.33
CA TRP A 28 -6.63 4.36 6.08
C TRP A 28 -6.78 5.88 6.02
N TYR A 29 -7.03 6.42 4.82
CA TYR A 29 -7.24 7.85 4.59
C TYR A 29 -8.67 8.33 4.88
N ALA A 30 -9.59 7.44 5.24
CA ALA A 30 -10.95 7.82 5.56
C ALA A 30 -11.01 8.66 6.85
N PRO A 31 -11.81 9.76 6.90
CA PRO A 31 -11.96 10.59 8.09
C PRO A 31 -12.47 9.85 9.34
N ALA A 32 -13.09 8.69 9.17
CA ALA A 32 -13.59 7.85 10.25
C ALA A 32 -12.47 7.04 10.95
N PHE A 33 -11.32 6.86 10.30
CA PHE A 33 -10.20 6.08 10.84
C PHE A 33 -8.99 6.99 11.13
N LEU A 34 -7.98 7.04 10.24
CA LEU A 34 -6.77 7.84 10.42
C LEU A 34 -6.73 9.09 9.53
N GLY A 35 -7.71 9.27 8.64
CA GLY A 35 -7.77 10.38 7.70
C GLY A 35 -7.68 11.76 8.36
N ARG A 36 -8.36 12.00 9.49
CA ARG A 36 -8.27 13.30 10.20
C ARG A 36 -6.89 13.57 10.79
N ARG A 37 -6.20 12.53 11.26
CA ARG A 37 -4.84 12.66 11.81
C ARG A 37 -3.86 12.96 10.68
N TRP A 38 -3.96 12.22 9.59
CA TRP A 38 -3.18 12.45 8.37
C TRP A 38 -3.41 13.86 7.81
N GLN A 39 -4.67 14.29 7.66
CA GLN A 39 -5.04 15.65 7.24
C GLN A 39 -4.33 16.73 8.06
N ARG A 40 -4.40 16.63 9.39
CA ARG A 40 -3.71 17.57 10.28
C ARG A 40 -2.20 17.54 10.11
N SER A 41 -1.62 16.34 9.95
CA SER A 41 -0.16 16.18 9.81
C SER A 41 0.41 16.83 8.56
N ILE A 42 -0.39 16.92 7.48
CA ILE A 42 0.00 17.58 6.24
C ILE A 42 -0.52 19.03 6.14
N GLY A 43 -1.13 19.56 7.19
CA GLY A 43 -1.74 20.89 7.21
C GLY A 43 -2.95 21.04 6.28
N TRP A 44 -3.60 19.94 5.88
CA TRP A 44 -4.76 19.98 4.99
C TRP A 44 -6.02 20.38 5.77
N ASP A 45 -6.59 21.53 5.38
CA ASP A 45 -7.87 22.03 5.88
C ASP A 45 -8.99 21.74 4.85
N PRO A 46 -9.86 20.74 5.12
CA PRO A 46 -10.93 20.36 4.20
C PRO A 46 -12.02 21.44 4.06
N GLU A 47 -12.11 22.42 4.97
CA GLU A 47 -13.05 23.55 4.84
C GLU A 47 -12.53 24.61 3.88
N LYS A 48 -11.20 24.75 3.76
CA LYS A 48 -10.55 25.70 2.83
C LYS A 48 -10.21 25.11 1.48
N THR A 49 -10.00 23.80 1.41
CA THR A 49 -9.55 23.12 0.20
C THR A 49 -10.34 21.85 -0.02
N LEU A 50 -11.26 21.90 -1.00
CA LEU A 50 -12.06 20.75 -1.41
C LEU A 50 -11.17 19.66 -2.02
N PRO A 51 -11.48 18.38 -1.79
CA PRO A 51 -10.73 17.27 -2.35
C PRO A 51 -10.76 17.31 -3.89
N GLN A 52 -9.59 17.22 -4.54
CA GLN A 52 -9.52 17.11 -5.99
C GLN A 52 -9.99 15.71 -6.43
N MET A 53 -11.25 15.60 -6.82
CA MET A 53 -11.87 14.38 -7.34
C MET A 53 -11.50 14.11 -8.81
N LYS A 54 -10.23 14.26 -9.16
CA LYS A 54 -9.73 13.91 -10.49
C LYS A 54 -9.65 12.39 -10.61
N PRO A 55 -9.99 11.78 -11.76
CA PRO A 55 -9.84 10.34 -11.96
C PRO A 55 -8.41 9.84 -11.68
N THR A 56 -7.39 10.65 -11.99
CA THR A 56 -5.98 10.33 -11.74
C THR A 56 -5.64 10.19 -10.26
N THR A 57 -6.35 10.89 -9.35
CA THR A 57 -6.19 10.77 -7.90
C THR A 57 -6.48 9.35 -7.40
N TYR A 58 -7.30 8.58 -8.13
CA TYR A 58 -7.65 7.20 -7.79
C TYR A 58 -6.96 6.17 -8.69
N ALA A 59 -6.83 6.47 -9.99
CA ALA A 59 -6.25 5.55 -10.96
C ALA A 59 -4.77 5.29 -10.71
N ILE A 60 -3.99 6.32 -10.34
CA ILE A 60 -2.55 6.18 -10.09
C ILE A 60 -2.32 5.27 -8.86
N PRO A 61 -2.95 5.50 -7.69
CA PRO A 61 -2.84 4.56 -6.59
C PRO A 61 -3.33 3.16 -6.96
N ALA A 62 -4.49 3.01 -7.62
CA ALA A 62 -5.01 1.69 -8.00
C ALA A 62 -4.00 0.88 -8.83
N LEU A 63 -3.30 1.52 -9.77
CA LEU A 63 -2.21 0.89 -10.52
C LEU A 63 -1.04 0.49 -9.61
N ALA A 64 -0.63 1.36 -8.69
CA ALA A 64 0.44 1.05 -7.73
C ALA A 64 0.07 -0.16 -6.83
N TYR A 65 -1.18 -0.22 -6.35
CA TYR A 65 -1.68 -1.37 -5.58
C TYR A 65 -1.70 -2.66 -6.41
N LEU A 66 -2.05 -2.58 -7.69
CA LEU A 66 -1.97 -3.73 -8.59
C LEU A 66 -0.54 -4.22 -8.79
N VAL A 67 0.41 -3.30 -9.04
CA VAL A 67 1.84 -3.63 -9.17
C VAL A 67 2.35 -4.32 -7.90
N MET A 68 1.97 -3.80 -6.73
CA MET A 68 2.36 -4.41 -5.45
C MET A 68 1.73 -5.79 -5.24
N ALA A 69 0.46 -5.98 -5.61
CA ALA A 69 -0.19 -7.29 -5.55
C ALA A 69 0.48 -8.32 -6.47
N VAL A 70 0.93 -7.91 -7.66
CA VAL A 70 1.74 -8.76 -8.56
C VAL A 70 3.06 -9.14 -7.88
N ALA A 71 3.78 -8.17 -7.29
CA ALA A 71 5.04 -8.43 -6.60
C ALA A 71 4.87 -9.42 -5.42
N VAL A 72 3.84 -9.24 -4.60
CA VAL A 72 3.52 -10.18 -3.51
C VAL A 72 3.10 -11.55 -4.05
N GLY A 73 2.34 -11.61 -5.14
CA GLY A 73 1.98 -12.87 -5.80
C GLY A 73 3.21 -13.63 -6.33
N LEU A 74 4.20 -12.92 -6.88
CA LEU A 74 5.48 -13.51 -7.29
C LEU A 74 6.27 -14.02 -6.09
N LEU A 75 6.29 -13.27 -4.98
CA LEU A 75 6.92 -13.73 -3.75
C LEU A 75 6.24 -15.00 -3.23
N ALA A 76 4.91 -15.02 -3.16
CA ALA A 76 4.14 -16.19 -2.73
C ALA A 76 4.45 -17.42 -3.59
N SER A 77 4.52 -17.25 -4.92
CA SER A 77 4.91 -18.32 -5.84
C SER A 77 6.36 -18.80 -5.61
N ALA A 78 7.28 -17.87 -5.36
CA ALA A 78 8.69 -18.20 -5.12
C ALA A 78 8.92 -18.88 -3.76
N THR A 79 8.09 -18.60 -2.76
CA THR A 79 8.20 -19.15 -1.40
C THR A 79 7.31 -20.37 -1.16
N GLY A 80 6.50 -20.80 -2.13
CA GLY A 80 5.55 -21.91 -1.96
C GLY A 80 4.44 -21.59 -0.96
N THR A 81 3.98 -20.34 -0.94
CA THR A 81 2.88 -19.90 -0.08
C THR A 81 1.54 -20.33 -0.66
N ASP A 82 0.95 -21.38 -0.08
CA ASP A 82 -0.25 -22.03 -0.64
C ASP A 82 -1.47 -21.93 0.29
N THR A 83 -1.28 -21.54 1.55
CA THR A 83 -2.37 -21.40 2.53
C THR A 83 -2.68 -19.94 2.87
N LEU A 84 -3.90 -19.71 3.37
CA LEU A 84 -4.32 -18.37 3.83
C LEU A 84 -3.39 -17.83 4.95
N VAL A 85 -3.00 -18.70 5.89
CA VAL A 85 -2.15 -18.29 7.02
C VAL A 85 -0.76 -17.90 6.54
N GLU A 86 -0.15 -18.68 5.65
CA GLU A 86 1.14 -18.32 5.04
C GLU A 86 1.04 -17.02 4.24
N GLY A 87 -0.08 -16.81 3.53
CA GLY A 87 -0.35 -15.56 2.81
C GLY A 87 -0.42 -14.35 3.76
N ILE A 88 -1.07 -14.50 4.91
CA ILE A 88 -1.13 -13.45 5.94
C ILE A 88 0.27 -13.18 6.50
N VAL A 89 1.03 -14.23 6.83
CA VAL A 89 2.41 -14.09 7.35
C VAL A 89 3.31 -13.40 6.32
N LEU A 90 3.25 -13.81 5.06
CA LEU A 90 4.00 -13.19 3.96
C LEU A 90 3.61 -11.72 3.82
N GLY A 91 2.32 -11.42 3.75
CA GLY A 91 1.80 -10.06 3.60
C GLY A 91 2.21 -9.14 4.75
N LEU A 92 2.12 -9.62 6.00
CA LEU A 92 2.58 -8.88 7.17
C LEU A 92 4.10 -8.69 7.18
N THR A 93 4.87 -9.71 6.81
CA THR A 93 6.34 -9.65 6.78
C THR A 93 6.81 -8.63 5.75
N VAL A 94 6.29 -8.70 4.52
CA VAL A 94 6.61 -7.77 3.44
C VAL A 94 6.12 -6.37 3.78
N GLY A 95 4.87 -6.25 4.22
CA GLY A 95 4.23 -4.97 4.54
C GLY A 95 4.95 -4.24 5.67
N ILE A 96 5.17 -4.89 6.81
CA ILE A 96 5.83 -4.28 7.97
C ILE A 96 7.31 -4.04 7.66
N GLY A 97 8.02 -5.03 7.11
CA GLY A 97 9.46 -4.91 6.86
C GLY A 97 9.80 -3.76 5.91
N LEU A 98 9.10 -3.65 4.78
CA LEU A 98 9.35 -2.59 3.81
C LEU A 98 8.88 -1.22 4.32
N SER A 99 7.71 -1.15 4.97
CA SER A 99 7.19 0.13 5.49
C SER A 99 8.06 0.66 6.63
N LEU A 100 8.52 -0.22 7.52
CA LEU A 100 9.39 0.16 8.63
C LEU A 100 10.73 0.67 8.10
N MET A 101 11.36 -0.06 7.16
CA MET A 101 12.60 0.38 6.53
C MET A 101 12.43 1.76 5.89
N HIS A 102 11.40 1.94 5.05
CA HIS A 102 11.13 3.21 4.37
C HIS A 102 10.97 4.36 5.37
N THR A 103 10.09 4.19 6.36
CA THR A 103 9.79 5.24 7.34
C THR A 103 10.98 5.57 8.25
N MET A 104 11.79 4.59 8.63
CA MET A 104 12.99 4.81 9.45
C MET A 104 14.11 5.53 8.69
N VAL A 105 14.33 5.15 7.43
CA VAL A 105 15.31 5.83 6.57
C VAL A 105 14.89 7.28 6.36
N ASP A 106 13.63 7.52 6.02
CA ASP A 106 13.08 8.89 5.90
C ASP A 106 13.24 9.66 7.21
N ALA A 107 12.94 9.05 8.35
CA ALA A 107 13.09 9.70 9.65
C ALA A 107 14.54 10.06 10.01
N THR A 108 15.52 9.32 9.48
CA THR A 108 16.93 9.53 9.79
C THR A 108 17.58 10.58 8.87
N PHE A 109 17.16 10.62 7.60
CA PHE A 109 17.82 11.43 6.57
C PHE A 109 17.01 12.61 6.06
N ASP A 110 15.73 12.74 6.43
CA ASP A 110 14.92 13.90 6.04
C ASP A 110 15.16 15.09 6.99
N PRO A 111 15.87 16.16 6.54
CA PRO A 111 16.16 17.32 7.36
C PRO A 111 14.94 18.23 7.56
N ASN A 112 13.82 17.98 6.88
CA ASN A 112 12.64 18.86 6.87
C ASN A 112 11.49 18.34 7.74
N LYS A 113 11.65 17.21 8.45
CA LYS A 113 10.63 16.73 9.38
C LYS A 113 10.54 17.67 10.60
N PRO A 114 9.38 18.27 10.89
CA PRO A 114 9.20 19.03 12.13
C PRO A 114 9.40 18.09 13.33
N GLU A 115 10.19 18.54 14.32
CA GLU A 115 10.38 17.79 15.56
C GLU A 115 9.01 17.46 16.19
N PRO A 116 8.82 16.23 16.68
CA PRO A 116 7.57 15.88 17.34
C PRO A 116 7.40 16.79 18.56
N SER A 117 6.33 17.60 18.54
CA SER A 117 5.91 18.48 19.64
C SER A 117 5.59 17.72 20.91
#